data_AF-A0A2S8F105-F1
#
_entry.id   AF-A0A2S8F105-F1
#
_cell.length_a   1.000
_cell.length_b   1.000
_cell.length_c   1.000
_cell.angle_alpha   90.00
_cell.angle_beta   90.00
_cell.angle_gamma   90.00
#
_symmetry.space_group_name_H-M   'P 1'
#
loop_
_entity.id
_entity.type
_entity.pdbx_description
1 polymer ?
#
loop_
_entity_poly.entity_id
_entity_poly.type
_entity_poly.pdbx_seq_one_letter_code
_entity_poly.pdbx_strand_id
1 'polypeptide(L)'
;MSQPTKPTRLVVVRCFVALGLVWGAVQSASALTPDSPEVQKVVKAASGYLATSGSHSRVGGKSVIALALLKSGTPQDHPQITGAVRACQKFAEEVPKYEGDVVYDAGLALIFLCELDPYTYNREIQNLVTFFIRNQRPHGGFGYAERQTGDNSMTQYAALGLWLAHENRFEVPLENIASLTNYIMSVQDPSGGFGYQGNVSQRGKPRVAQSDVRPSLTTAGLCSVYVSADALDLSNRRSKVANNLPAEFIEVTQDPRRESMTKARGLVDRQALHSVKQMGNQWMHQNAKVDGTRWPLYFLYALERFQAFKELDEGRPDPDPKWYAAGFEYIKSKQNGNGSIQAPDEGEPVGTAFAVLFLVRGTQETIKKHVRTFDNGLLAGGRGLPEDLAEAELRDGKVINVKDVPETDRFLELLKSDDGSLDNLVDTDVTFDMNLTGTEREIALQAVRGKLRQGSYAARLMAIRAIRDTKDFDSVPYLIFALSDPDPRIVIEARNTLRFISRKIDGVQMPLNPTPPERELAIKKWKEWYRSLRPDARFVEP
;
A
#
# COMPACT_ATOMS: atom_id res chain seq x y z
N MET A 1 -69.36 -59.72 40.67
CA MET A 1 -68.81 -58.36 40.78
C MET A 1 -67.57 -58.44 41.65
N SER A 2 -66.42 -58.33 41.00
CA SER A 2 -65.08 -58.66 41.49
C SER A 2 -64.45 -57.52 42.29
N GLN A 3 -63.75 -57.92 43.34
CA GLN A 3 -62.99 -57.12 44.31
C GLN A 3 -61.63 -57.86 44.52
N PRO A 4 -60.59 -57.23 45.08
CA PRO A 4 -59.51 -56.55 44.36
C PRO A 4 -58.15 -57.27 44.53
N THR A 5 -57.15 -56.96 43.69
CA THR A 5 -55.76 -57.43 43.90
C THR A 5 -54.70 -56.35 43.71
N LYS A 6 -53.70 -56.49 44.59
CA LYS A 6 -52.60 -55.63 45.04
C LYS A 6 -51.58 -55.18 43.97
N PRO A 7 -50.75 -54.15 44.27
CA PRO A 7 -49.69 -53.69 43.39
C PRO A 7 -48.40 -54.51 43.55
N THR A 8 -47.67 -54.74 42.45
CA THR A 8 -46.35 -55.37 42.46
C THR A 8 -45.31 -54.41 41.87
N ARG A 9 -44.20 -54.29 42.60
CA ARG A 9 -43.07 -53.37 42.40
C ARG A 9 -42.38 -53.56 41.05
N LEU A 10 -41.99 -52.46 40.40
CA LEU A 10 -40.91 -52.45 39.41
C LEU A 10 -39.75 -51.59 39.94
N VAL A 11 -38.56 -52.20 39.94
CA VAL A 11 -37.29 -51.67 40.43
C VAL A 11 -36.76 -50.63 39.45
N VAL A 12 -36.50 -49.39 39.92
CA VAL A 12 -35.80 -48.36 39.14
C VAL A 12 -34.31 -48.45 39.47
N VAL A 13 -33.53 -48.97 38.52
CA VAL A 13 -32.06 -48.91 38.53
C VAL A 13 -31.65 -47.49 38.17
N ARG A 14 -30.98 -46.79 39.09
CA ARG A 14 -30.39 -45.47 38.84
C ARG A 14 -29.06 -45.64 38.10
N CYS A 15 -29.06 -45.43 36.78
CA CYS A 15 -27.83 -45.22 36.03
C CYS A 15 -27.41 -43.75 36.15
N PHE A 16 -26.36 -43.47 36.92
CA PHE A 16 -25.65 -42.20 36.88
C PHE A 16 -24.86 -42.13 35.56
N VAL A 17 -25.35 -41.37 34.58
CA VAL A 17 -24.56 -40.96 33.42
C VAL A 17 -23.72 -39.75 33.84
N ALA A 18 -22.43 -39.97 34.03
CA ALA A 18 -21.46 -38.89 34.17
C ALA A 18 -21.33 -38.16 32.84
N LEU A 19 -21.88 -36.94 32.74
CA LEU A 19 -21.60 -36.03 31.64
C LEU A 19 -20.16 -35.53 31.78
N GLY A 20 -19.22 -36.19 31.10
CA GLY A 20 -17.89 -35.66 30.89
C GLY A 20 -17.97 -34.44 29.97
N LEU A 21 -17.76 -33.25 30.53
CA LEU A 21 -17.51 -32.03 29.76
C LEU A 21 -16.16 -32.21 29.04
N VAL A 22 -16.22 -32.65 27.78
CA VAL A 22 -15.12 -32.51 26.84
C VAL A 22 -15.01 -31.01 26.54
N TRP A 23 -14.12 -30.31 27.25
CA TRP A 23 -13.53 -29.07 26.76
C TRP A 23 -12.68 -29.43 25.54
N GLY A 24 -13.35 -29.62 24.40
CA GLY A 24 -12.69 -29.54 23.12
C GLY A 24 -12.20 -28.10 22.99
N ALA A 25 -10.88 -27.91 22.98
CA ALA A 25 -10.31 -26.67 22.53
C ALA A 25 -10.88 -26.40 21.14
N VAL A 26 -11.83 -25.47 21.05
CA VAL A 26 -12.16 -24.83 19.79
C VAL A 26 -10.90 -24.07 19.45
N GLN A 27 -10.01 -24.69 18.68
CA GLN A 27 -9.04 -23.93 17.90
C GLN A 27 -9.89 -23.04 17.02
N SER A 28 -10.03 -21.77 17.40
CA SER A 28 -10.43 -20.72 16.48
C SER A 28 -9.41 -20.78 15.35
N ALA A 29 -9.77 -21.44 14.25
CA ALA A 29 -8.97 -21.41 13.03
C ALA A 29 -8.99 -19.94 12.58
N SER A 30 -7.93 -19.21 12.94
CA SER A 30 -7.74 -17.85 12.45
C SER A 30 -7.66 -17.93 10.93
N ALA A 31 -8.35 -17.02 10.25
CA ALA A 31 -8.19 -16.84 8.82
C ALA A 31 -6.70 -16.67 8.48
N LEU A 32 -6.27 -17.27 7.37
CA LEU A 32 -4.88 -17.17 6.94
C LEU A 32 -4.63 -15.77 6.39
N THR A 33 -3.60 -15.10 6.91
CA THR A 33 -3.21 -13.75 6.49
C THR A 33 -1.72 -13.71 6.12
N PRO A 34 -1.23 -12.64 5.48
CA PRO A 34 0.21 -12.44 5.31
C PRO A 34 0.99 -12.58 6.62
N ASP A 35 0.41 -12.18 7.76
CA ASP A 35 1.06 -12.19 9.07
C ASP A 35 1.02 -13.55 9.79
N SER A 36 0.29 -14.53 9.25
CA SER A 36 0.23 -15.87 9.82
C SER A 36 1.64 -16.50 9.89
N PRO A 37 2.05 -17.09 11.04
CA PRO A 37 3.39 -17.66 11.20
C PRO A 37 3.79 -18.67 10.12
N GLU A 38 2.83 -19.48 9.66
CA GLU A 38 3.04 -20.47 8.61
C GLU A 38 3.30 -19.81 7.24
N VAL A 39 2.64 -18.68 6.95
CA VAL A 39 2.88 -17.89 5.74
C VAL A 39 4.25 -17.23 5.80
N GLN A 40 4.56 -16.55 6.91
CA GLN A 40 5.84 -15.90 7.13
C GLN A 40 7.03 -16.87 7.01
N LYS A 41 6.86 -18.11 7.48
CA LYS A 41 7.88 -19.16 7.31
C LYS A 41 8.16 -19.47 5.83
N VAL A 42 7.11 -19.62 5.01
CA VAL A 42 7.24 -19.90 3.57
C VAL A 42 7.86 -18.69 2.85
N VAL A 43 7.38 -17.47 3.15
CA VAL A 43 7.87 -16.21 2.58
C VAL A 43 9.35 -16.01 2.91
N LYS A 44 9.77 -16.22 4.16
CA LYS A 44 11.17 -16.05 4.57
C LYS A 44 12.10 -17.00 3.83
N ALA A 45 11.72 -18.28 3.69
CA ALA A 45 12.52 -19.25 2.95
C ALA A 45 12.62 -18.89 1.46
N ALA A 46 11.49 -18.52 0.83
CA ALA A 46 11.45 -18.08 -0.56
C ALA A 46 12.27 -16.81 -0.81
N SER A 47 12.18 -15.83 0.08
CA SER A 47 12.95 -14.58 0.00
C SER A 47 14.45 -14.82 0.20
N GLY A 48 14.82 -15.76 1.10
CA GLY A 48 16.21 -16.20 1.26
C GLY A 48 16.80 -16.83 -0.01
N TYR A 49 16.01 -17.62 -0.73
CA TYR A 49 16.40 -18.12 -2.06
C TYR A 49 16.56 -16.98 -3.06
N LEU A 50 15.57 -16.07 -3.18
CA LEU A 50 15.65 -14.95 -4.12
C LEU A 50 16.87 -14.06 -3.88
N ALA A 51 17.21 -13.80 -2.62
CA ALA A 51 18.35 -12.99 -2.22
C ALA A 51 19.69 -13.58 -2.73
N THR A 52 19.78 -14.90 -2.80
CA THR A 52 21.00 -15.64 -3.21
C THR A 52 20.95 -16.17 -4.64
N SER A 53 19.81 -16.03 -5.33
CA SER A 53 19.62 -16.51 -6.69
C SER A 53 20.50 -15.76 -7.70
N GLY A 54 20.81 -16.43 -8.82
CA GLY A 54 21.52 -15.80 -9.93
C GLY A 54 20.71 -14.65 -10.55
N SER A 55 21.39 -13.63 -11.09
CA SER A 55 20.70 -12.50 -11.69
C SER A 55 19.97 -12.91 -12.97
N HIS A 56 18.68 -12.61 -13.06
CA HIS A 56 17.88 -12.91 -14.25
C HIS A 56 18.37 -12.13 -15.48
N SER A 57 18.25 -12.70 -16.68
CA SER A 57 18.77 -12.09 -17.92
C SER A 57 17.99 -10.83 -18.34
N ARG A 58 16.65 -10.89 -18.29
CA ARG A 58 15.75 -9.79 -18.64
C ARG A 58 15.50 -8.82 -17.48
N VAL A 59 15.36 -7.54 -17.79
CA VAL A 59 15.09 -6.47 -16.80
C VAL A 59 13.77 -6.66 -16.07
N GLY A 60 12.72 -7.16 -16.72
CA GLY A 60 11.44 -7.46 -16.07
C GLY A 60 11.58 -8.55 -15.02
N GLY A 61 12.34 -9.61 -15.32
CA GLY A 61 12.67 -10.66 -14.35
C GLY A 61 13.47 -10.13 -13.16
N LYS A 62 14.47 -9.26 -13.40
CA LYS A 62 15.19 -8.58 -12.31
C LYS A 62 14.25 -7.72 -11.46
N SER A 63 13.33 -6.99 -12.11
CA SER A 63 12.40 -6.06 -11.46
C SER A 63 11.39 -6.79 -10.57
N VAL A 64 10.81 -7.91 -11.03
CA VAL A 64 9.85 -8.67 -10.21
C VAL A 64 10.53 -9.37 -9.02
N ILE A 65 11.76 -9.86 -9.18
CA ILE A 65 12.55 -10.42 -8.08
C ILE A 65 12.86 -9.34 -7.04
N ALA A 66 13.31 -8.17 -7.48
CA ALA A 66 13.59 -7.05 -6.59
C ALA A 66 12.32 -6.53 -5.89
N LEU A 67 11.20 -6.47 -6.60
CA LEU A 67 9.90 -6.09 -6.03
C LEU A 67 9.44 -7.11 -4.96
N ALA A 68 9.59 -8.41 -5.22
CA ALA A 68 9.28 -9.44 -4.23
C ALA A 68 10.14 -9.30 -2.97
N LEU A 69 11.45 -9.09 -3.13
CA LEU A 69 12.37 -8.86 -2.01
C LEU A 69 12.00 -7.60 -1.22
N LEU A 70 11.67 -6.50 -1.91
CA LEU A 70 11.25 -5.25 -1.27
C LEU A 70 9.98 -5.45 -0.43
N LYS A 71 8.95 -6.06 -1.03
CA LYS A 71 7.66 -6.33 -0.38
C LYS A 71 7.75 -7.35 0.76
N SER A 72 8.75 -8.22 0.75
CA SER A 72 9.03 -9.16 1.83
C SER A 72 9.96 -8.60 2.92
N GLY A 73 10.26 -7.28 2.90
CA GLY A 73 11.05 -6.61 3.93
C GLY A 73 12.57 -6.68 3.76
N THR A 74 13.07 -7.02 2.57
CA THR A 74 14.52 -6.97 2.28
C THR A 74 14.99 -5.52 2.17
N PRO A 75 16.11 -5.13 2.82
CA PRO A 75 16.66 -3.78 2.72
C PRO A 75 16.92 -3.32 1.28
N GLN A 76 16.62 -2.06 0.98
CA GLN A 76 16.71 -1.49 -0.38
C GLN A 76 18.13 -1.48 -0.97
N ASP A 77 19.16 -1.47 -0.12
CA ASP A 77 20.57 -1.52 -0.53
C ASP A 77 21.06 -2.93 -0.91
N HIS A 78 20.20 -3.95 -0.79
CA HIS A 78 20.53 -5.32 -1.15
C HIS A 78 21.01 -5.44 -2.62
N PRO A 79 22.04 -6.26 -2.92
CA PRO A 79 22.63 -6.35 -4.26
C PRO A 79 21.65 -6.71 -5.39
N GLN A 80 20.64 -7.55 -5.11
CA GLN A 80 19.58 -7.87 -6.09
C GLN A 80 18.71 -6.66 -6.44
N ILE A 81 18.35 -5.85 -5.43
CA ILE A 81 17.50 -4.66 -5.61
C ILE A 81 18.29 -3.58 -6.33
N THR A 82 19.50 -3.25 -5.85
CA THR A 82 20.35 -2.25 -6.52
C THR A 82 20.78 -2.69 -7.92
N GLY A 83 20.95 -3.99 -8.14
CA GLY A 83 21.19 -4.58 -9.47
C GLY A 83 20.00 -4.41 -10.42
N ALA A 84 18.77 -4.60 -9.93
CA ALA A 84 17.57 -4.33 -10.70
C ALA A 84 17.41 -2.84 -11.02
N VAL A 85 17.69 -1.94 -10.06
CA VAL A 85 17.69 -0.49 -10.29
C VAL A 85 18.63 -0.10 -11.42
N ARG A 86 19.90 -0.55 -11.39
CA ARG A 86 20.87 -0.26 -12.46
C ARG A 86 20.39 -0.76 -13.82
N ALA A 87 19.77 -1.94 -13.87
CA ALA A 87 19.20 -2.48 -15.09
C ALA A 87 18.00 -1.66 -15.60
N CYS A 88 17.12 -1.21 -14.70
CA CYS A 88 15.98 -0.36 -15.04
C CYS A 88 16.42 1.01 -15.55
N GLN A 89 17.42 1.63 -14.92
CA GLN A 89 17.98 2.92 -15.37
C GLN A 89 18.52 2.81 -16.79
N LYS A 90 19.40 1.84 -17.06
CA LYS A 90 19.93 1.60 -18.39
C LYS A 90 18.83 1.31 -19.42
N PHE A 91 17.84 0.49 -19.04
CA PHE A 91 16.72 0.17 -19.92
C PHE A 91 15.86 1.40 -20.23
N ALA A 92 15.56 2.24 -19.22
CA ALA A 92 14.72 3.42 -19.36
C ALA A 92 15.35 4.52 -20.21
N GLU A 93 16.67 4.55 -20.37
CA GLU A 93 17.37 5.46 -21.29
C GLU A 93 17.04 5.17 -22.77
N GLU A 94 16.85 3.90 -23.11
CA GLU A 94 16.66 3.44 -24.48
C GLU A 94 15.19 3.11 -24.80
N VAL A 95 14.41 2.65 -23.80
CA VAL A 95 13.03 2.13 -23.95
C VAL A 95 12.09 3.02 -24.78
N PRO A 96 12.09 4.37 -24.70
CA PRO A 96 11.13 5.19 -25.44
C PRO A 96 11.29 5.12 -26.96
N LYS A 97 12.37 4.49 -27.45
CA LYS A 97 12.69 4.29 -28.86
C LYS A 97 12.45 2.84 -29.33
N TYR A 98 12.13 1.91 -28.43
CA TYR A 98 11.86 0.54 -28.83
C TYR A 98 10.47 0.42 -29.43
N GLU A 99 10.40 -0.32 -30.54
CA GLU A 99 9.16 -0.69 -31.25
C GLU A 99 8.89 -2.22 -31.13
N GLY A 100 9.46 -2.87 -30.11
CA GLY A 100 9.43 -4.34 -29.95
C GLY A 100 8.81 -4.86 -28.64
N ASP A 101 8.96 -6.17 -28.39
CA ASP A 101 8.24 -6.95 -27.37
C ASP A 101 8.77 -6.79 -25.93
N VAL A 102 9.00 -5.55 -25.52
CA VAL A 102 9.56 -5.20 -24.21
C VAL A 102 8.49 -4.74 -23.20
N VAL A 103 7.20 -4.93 -23.50
CA VAL A 103 6.10 -4.47 -22.64
C VAL A 103 6.13 -5.11 -21.24
N TYR A 104 6.45 -6.40 -21.14
CA TYR A 104 6.60 -7.05 -19.83
C TYR A 104 7.75 -6.43 -19.02
N ASP A 105 8.88 -6.20 -19.69
CA ASP A 105 10.07 -5.61 -19.10
C ASP A 105 9.79 -4.18 -18.62
N ALA A 106 9.18 -3.36 -19.48
CA ALA A 106 8.81 -1.98 -19.17
C ALA A 106 7.76 -1.88 -18.07
N GLY A 107 6.75 -2.76 -18.07
CA GLY A 107 5.69 -2.73 -17.07
C GLY A 107 6.19 -3.11 -15.68
N LEU A 108 6.98 -4.18 -15.59
CA LEU A 108 7.59 -4.59 -14.32
C LEU A 108 8.62 -3.58 -13.82
N ALA A 109 9.43 -2.99 -14.70
CA ALA A 109 10.37 -1.92 -14.33
C ALA A 109 9.62 -0.68 -13.82
N LEU A 110 8.53 -0.27 -14.49
CA LEU A 110 7.72 0.87 -14.08
C LEU A 110 7.09 0.64 -12.71
N ILE A 111 6.49 -0.52 -12.49
CA ILE A 111 5.90 -0.87 -11.19
C ILE A 111 6.99 -0.86 -10.09
N PHE A 112 8.13 -1.50 -10.34
CA PHE A 112 9.22 -1.58 -9.37
C PHE A 112 9.79 -0.21 -8.99
N LEU A 113 10.07 0.67 -9.95
CA LEU A 113 10.62 1.99 -9.66
C LEU A 113 9.61 2.89 -8.92
N CYS A 114 8.33 2.82 -9.28
CA CYS A 114 7.27 3.53 -8.56
C CYS A 114 7.09 3.05 -7.12
N GLU A 115 7.23 1.74 -6.87
CA GLU A 115 7.16 1.18 -5.52
C GLU A 115 8.35 1.55 -4.64
N LEU A 116 9.54 1.59 -5.25
CA LEU A 116 10.81 1.82 -4.57
C LEU A 116 10.98 3.28 -4.14
N ASP A 117 11.10 4.18 -5.11
CA ASP A 117 11.30 5.62 -4.86
C ASP A 117 10.98 6.46 -6.12
N PRO A 118 9.72 6.90 -6.29
CA PRO A 118 9.29 7.65 -7.46
C PRO A 118 9.92 9.06 -7.55
N TYR A 119 10.43 9.59 -6.45
CA TYR A 119 11.10 10.90 -6.45
C TYR A 119 12.51 10.76 -7.01
N THR A 120 13.27 9.78 -6.51
CA THR A 120 14.64 9.54 -6.97
C THR A 120 14.70 9.06 -8.42
N TYR A 121 13.77 8.20 -8.84
CA TYR A 121 13.75 7.61 -10.19
C TYR A 121 12.78 8.29 -11.16
N ASN A 122 12.51 9.58 -10.93
CA ASN A 122 11.50 10.34 -11.65
C ASN A 122 11.69 10.30 -13.18
N ARG A 123 12.91 10.49 -13.66
CA ARG A 123 13.23 10.51 -15.10
C ARG A 123 13.00 9.16 -15.76
N GLU A 124 13.44 8.08 -15.11
CA GLU A 124 13.28 6.72 -15.61
C GLU A 124 11.79 6.34 -15.71
N ILE A 125 11.00 6.72 -14.70
CA ILE A 125 9.55 6.52 -14.69
C ILE A 125 8.88 7.31 -15.82
N GLN A 126 9.24 8.58 -16.05
CA GLN A 126 8.71 9.38 -17.16
C GLN A 126 9.02 8.76 -18.53
N ASN A 127 10.21 8.21 -18.72
CA ASN A 127 10.59 7.52 -19.95
C ASN A 127 9.75 6.26 -20.17
N LEU A 128 9.54 5.47 -19.12
CA LEU A 128 8.71 4.26 -19.17
C LEU A 128 7.24 4.59 -19.45
N VAL A 129 6.68 5.63 -18.82
CA VAL A 129 5.34 6.15 -19.13
C VAL A 129 5.28 6.57 -20.61
N THR A 130 6.26 7.35 -21.09
CA THR A 130 6.33 7.79 -22.49
C THR A 130 6.34 6.61 -23.46
N PHE A 131 7.08 5.54 -23.14
CA PHE A 131 7.08 4.31 -23.93
C PHE A 131 5.67 3.74 -24.05
N PHE A 132 4.93 3.62 -22.94
CA PHE A 132 3.57 3.08 -22.97
C PHE A 132 2.59 3.95 -23.76
N ILE A 133 2.68 5.28 -23.64
CA ILE A 133 1.81 6.19 -24.40
C ILE A 133 2.09 6.08 -25.92
N ARG A 134 3.36 5.97 -26.32
CA ARG A 134 3.75 5.84 -27.73
C ARG A 134 3.44 4.48 -28.35
N ASN A 135 3.56 3.41 -27.57
CA ASN A 135 3.42 2.04 -28.05
C ASN A 135 2.00 1.47 -27.86
N GLN A 136 1.06 2.26 -27.33
CA GLN A 136 -0.34 1.85 -27.30
C GLN A 136 -0.87 1.74 -28.73
N ARG A 137 -1.48 0.60 -29.06
CA ARG A 137 -1.96 0.32 -30.40
C ARG A 137 -3.29 1.03 -30.68
N PRO A 138 -3.69 1.18 -31.96
CA PRO A 138 -4.96 1.82 -32.32
C PRO A 138 -6.20 1.19 -31.66
N HIS A 139 -6.16 -0.12 -31.38
CA HIS A 139 -7.24 -0.81 -30.67
C HIS A 139 -7.24 -0.57 -29.15
N GLY A 140 -6.24 0.13 -28.60
CA GLY A 140 -6.10 0.50 -27.18
C GLY A 140 -5.25 -0.45 -26.32
N GLY A 141 -4.90 -1.62 -26.84
CA GLY A 141 -4.11 -2.63 -26.13
C GLY A 141 -2.62 -2.58 -26.46
N PHE A 142 -1.89 -3.53 -25.90
CA PHE A 142 -0.47 -3.77 -26.14
C PHE A 142 -0.28 -5.20 -26.63
N GLY A 143 0.70 -5.46 -27.50
CA GLY A 143 0.92 -6.79 -28.06
C GLY A 143 2.20 -6.87 -28.87
N TYR A 144 2.48 -8.07 -29.38
CA TYR A 144 3.67 -8.39 -30.14
C TYR A 144 3.75 -7.65 -31.48
N ALA A 145 4.90 -7.07 -31.81
CA ALA A 145 5.08 -6.22 -32.99
C ALA A 145 4.55 -6.84 -34.29
N GLU A 146 4.73 -8.15 -34.48
CA GLU A 146 4.33 -8.91 -35.66
C GLU A 146 2.85 -9.31 -35.71
N ARG A 147 2.10 -9.10 -34.63
CA ARG A 147 0.68 -9.45 -34.53
C ARG A 147 -0.19 -8.21 -34.69
N GLN A 148 -1.39 -8.36 -35.23
CA GLN A 148 -2.39 -7.27 -35.27
C GLN A 148 -3.25 -7.21 -34.00
N THR A 149 -3.36 -8.32 -33.28
CA THR A 149 -4.10 -8.44 -32.02
C THR A 149 -3.32 -7.81 -30.86
N GLY A 150 -4.04 -7.45 -29.80
CA GLY A 150 -3.42 -7.18 -28.50
C GLY A 150 -3.29 -8.46 -27.66
N ASP A 151 -2.40 -8.40 -26.70
CA ASP A 151 -2.11 -9.42 -25.70
C ASP A 151 -2.66 -8.95 -24.34
N ASN A 152 -3.59 -9.70 -23.78
CA ASN A 152 -4.23 -9.35 -22.50
C ASN A 152 -3.26 -9.43 -21.32
N SER A 153 -2.23 -10.28 -21.41
CA SER A 153 -1.20 -10.38 -20.39
C SER A 153 -0.24 -9.18 -20.42
N MET A 154 0.22 -8.75 -21.60
CA MET A 154 1.02 -7.53 -21.77
C MET A 154 0.22 -6.28 -21.37
N THR A 155 -1.04 -6.20 -21.80
CA THR A 155 -1.90 -5.04 -21.54
C THR A 155 -2.14 -4.83 -20.04
N GLN A 156 -2.22 -5.90 -19.23
CA GLN A 156 -2.38 -5.75 -17.78
C GLN A 156 -1.20 -5.03 -17.12
N TYR A 157 0.02 -5.27 -17.57
CA TYR A 157 1.22 -4.68 -16.97
C TYR A 157 1.33 -3.19 -17.36
N ALA A 158 0.89 -2.84 -18.57
CA ALA A 158 0.68 -1.45 -18.95
C ALA A 158 -0.37 -0.78 -18.06
N ALA A 159 -1.53 -1.43 -17.85
CA ALA A 159 -2.61 -0.91 -17.01
C ALA A 159 -2.15 -0.64 -15.57
N LEU A 160 -1.50 -1.62 -14.94
CA LEU A 160 -0.96 -1.52 -13.59
C LEU A 160 0.12 -0.45 -13.46
N GLY A 161 1.10 -0.46 -14.38
CA GLY A 161 2.20 0.50 -14.35
C GLY A 161 1.73 1.94 -14.56
N LEU A 162 0.83 2.17 -15.53
CA LEU A 162 0.27 3.50 -15.79
C LEU A 162 -0.64 3.97 -14.64
N TRP A 163 -1.42 3.09 -14.03
CA TRP A 163 -2.19 3.43 -12.82
C TRP A 163 -1.26 3.82 -11.68
N LEU A 164 -0.22 3.04 -11.40
CA LEU A 164 0.68 3.34 -10.29
C LEU A 164 1.48 4.64 -10.54
N ALA A 165 1.89 4.90 -11.78
CA ALA A 165 2.49 6.18 -12.16
C ALA A 165 1.51 7.35 -11.96
N HIS A 166 0.23 7.18 -12.34
CA HIS A 166 -0.81 8.17 -12.12
C HIS A 166 -1.04 8.46 -10.63
N GLU A 167 -1.09 7.44 -9.78
CA GLU A 167 -1.21 7.60 -8.33
C GLU A 167 0.02 8.30 -7.73
N ASN A 168 1.20 8.06 -8.29
CA ASN A 168 2.44 8.78 -7.97
C ASN A 168 2.56 10.16 -8.63
N ARG A 169 1.46 10.71 -9.18
CA ARG A 169 1.35 12.06 -9.75
C ARG A 169 2.20 12.30 -11.01
N PHE A 170 2.63 11.24 -11.69
CA PHE A 170 3.18 11.38 -13.03
C PHE A 170 2.09 11.73 -14.04
N GLU A 171 2.45 12.47 -15.07
CA GLU A 171 1.54 12.82 -16.15
C GLU A 171 1.23 11.59 -17.00
N VAL A 172 0.02 11.05 -16.81
CA VAL A 172 -0.52 9.94 -17.58
C VAL A 172 -1.79 10.43 -18.26
N PRO A 173 -1.83 10.50 -19.61
CA PRO A 173 -3.05 10.88 -20.32
C PRO A 173 -4.19 9.90 -20.05
N LEU A 174 -5.29 10.41 -19.52
CA LEU A 174 -6.42 9.57 -19.10
C LEU A 174 -7.17 8.96 -20.29
N GLU A 175 -7.11 9.59 -21.47
CA GLU A 175 -7.65 9.04 -22.70
C GLU A 175 -6.93 7.75 -23.12
N ASN A 176 -5.64 7.61 -22.86
CA ASN A 176 -4.91 6.36 -23.09
C ASN A 176 -5.41 5.26 -22.14
N ILE A 177 -5.67 5.59 -20.88
CA ILE A 177 -6.28 4.66 -19.92
C ILE A 177 -7.68 4.26 -20.40
N ALA A 178 -8.52 5.21 -20.83
CA ALA A 178 -9.85 4.93 -21.36
C ALA A 178 -9.81 4.04 -22.62
N SER A 179 -8.85 4.27 -23.52
CA SER A 179 -8.62 3.43 -24.70
C SER A 179 -8.25 1.99 -24.30
N LEU A 180 -7.38 1.84 -23.30
CA LEU A 180 -7.03 0.54 -22.73
C LEU A 180 -8.25 -0.16 -22.11
N THR A 181 -9.07 0.56 -21.34
CA THR A 181 -10.30 0.01 -20.76
C THR A 181 -11.24 -0.50 -21.85
N ASN A 182 -11.45 0.30 -22.89
CA ASN A 182 -12.30 -0.06 -24.02
C ASN A 182 -11.76 -1.26 -24.81
N TYR A 183 -10.43 -1.34 -25.00
CA TYR A 183 -9.80 -2.51 -25.59
C TYR A 183 -10.15 -3.78 -24.81
N ILE A 184 -9.88 -3.81 -23.51
CA ILE A 184 -10.12 -4.99 -22.68
C ILE A 184 -11.60 -5.37 -22.70
N MET A 185 -12.51 -4.40 -22.58
CA MET A 185 -13.95 -4.65 -22.68
C MET A 185 -14.36 -5.26 -24.03
N SER A 186 -13.66 -4.93 -25.11
CA SER A 186 -13.96 -5.40 -26.47
C SER A 186 -13.49 -6.83 -26.76
N VAL A 187 -12.57 -7.37 -25.95
CA VAL A 187 -11.96 -8.70 -26.16
C VAL A 187 -12.38 -9.74 -25.12
N GLN A 188 -13.39 -9.44 -24.30
CA GLN A 188 -13.99 -10.45 -23.42
C GLN A 188 -14.74 -11.49 -24.26
N ASP A 189 -14.53 -12.77 -23.94
CA ASP A 189 -15.22 -13.91 -24.55
C ASP A 189 -16.72 -13.92 -24.19
N PRO A 190 -17.62 -14.48 -25.03
CA PRO A 190 -19.03 -14.65 -24.67
C PRO A 190 -19.27 -15.41 -23.36
N SER A 191 -18.36 -16.29 -22.94
CA SER A 191 -18.42 -16.97 -21.63
C SER A 191 -18.14 -16.05 -20.43
N GLY A 192 -17.56 -14.86 -20.65
CA GLY A 192 -17.11 -13.93 -19.62
C GLY A 192 -15.61 -14.00 -19.31
N GLY A 193 -14.93 -15.07 -19.76
CA GLY A 193 -13.48 -15.20 -19.62
C GLY A 193 -12.68 -14.37 -20.63
N PHE A 194 -11.36 -14.46 -20.55
CA PHE A 194 -10.45 -13.80 -21.49
C PHE A 194 -9.43 -14.79 -22.05
N GLY A 195 -9.16 -14.65 -23.35
CA GLY A 195 -8.09 -15.36 -24.05
C GLY A 195 -6.76 -14.60 -24.00
N TYR A 196 -5.73 -15.16 -24.62
CA TYR A 196 -4.40 -14.55 -24.66
C TYR A 196 -4.29 -13.41 -25.68
N GLN A 197 -4.60 -13.70 -26.94
CA GLN A 197 -4.62 -12.73 -28.03
C GLN A 197 -6.06 -12.32 -28.30
N GLY A 198 -6.38 -11.05 -28.08
CA GLY A 198 -7.74 -10.54 -28.11
C GLY A 198 -8.24 -10.26 -29.52
N ASN A 199 -9.32 -10.93 -29.92
CA ASN A 199 -10.11 -10.57 -31.10
C ASN A 199 -11.12 -9.49 -30.69
N VAL A 200 -11.00 -8.30 -31.28
CA VAL A 200 -11.84 -7.14 -30.95
C VAL A 200 -13.27 -7.35 -31.47
N SER A 201 -14.24 -7.31 -30.56
CA SER A 201 -15.65 -7.12 -30.91
C SER A 201 -15.92 -5.64 -31.15
N GLN A 202 -16.56 -5.31 -32.27
CA GLN A 202 -16.95 -3.94 -32.59
C GLN A 202 -17.99 -3.42 -31.59
N ARG A 203 -17.89 -2.14 -31.23
CA ARG A 203 -18.84 -1.50 -30.30
C ARG A 203 -20.29 -1.66 -30.79
N GLY A 204 -21.17 -2.11 -29.90
CA GLY A 204 -22.58 -2.35 -30.21
C GLY A 204 -22.86 -3.68 -30.95
N LYS A 205 -21.83 -4.52 -31.16
CA LYS A 205 -21.99 -5.88 -31.69
C LYS A 205 -21.83 -6.92 -30.56
N PRO A 206 -22.32 -8.16 -30.76
CA PRO A 206 -22.09 -9.25 -29.82
C PRO A 206 -20.59 -9.52 -29.60
N ARG A 207 -20.25 -10.05 -28.43
CA ARG A 207 -18.89 -10.54 -28.13
C ARG A 207 -18.47 -11.62 -29.12
N VAL A 208 -17.18 -11.68 -29.42
CA VAL A 208 -16.61 -12.69 -30.32
C VAL A 208 -15.83 -13.71 -29.51
N ALA A 209 -15.93 -14.98 -29.92
CA ALA A 209 -15.24 -16.07 -29.24
C ALA A 209 -13.71 -15.85 -29.25
N GLN A 210 -13.09 -16.09 -28.11
CA GLN A 210 -11.65 -15.97 -27.91
C GLN A 210 -11.02 -17.36 -27.87
N SER A 211 -9.77 -17.46 -28.30
CA SER A 211 -8.99 -18.68 -28.15
C SER A 211 -8.32 -18.74 -26.78
N ASP A 212 -8.15 -19.96 -26.24
CA ASP A 212 -7.31 -20.21 -25.06
C ASP A 212 -7.76 -19.40 -23.83
N VAL A 213 -9.08 -19.38 -23.60
CA VAL A 213 -9.71 -18.74 -22.44
C VAL A 213 -9.34 -19.53 -21.19
N ARG A 214 -8.66 -18.89 -20.23
CA ARG A 214 -8.15 -19.56 -19.02
C ARG A 214 -8.04 -18.63 -17.81
N PRO A 215 -7.93 -19.17 -16.58
CA PRO A 215 -7.96 -18.36 -15.36
C PRO A 215 -6.90 -17.27 -15.31
N SER A 216 -5.68 -17.54 -15.76
CA SER A 216 -4.59 -16.56 -15.78
C SER A 216 -4.83 -15.35 -16.70
N LEU A 217 -5.59 -15.51 -17.78
CA LEU A 217 -5.95 -14.38 -18.63
C LEU A 217 -7.23 -13.72 -18.20
N THR A 218 -8.18 -14.48 -17.64
CA THR A 218 -9.36 -13.87 -17.04
C THR A 218 -8.97 -12.96 -15.87
N THR A 219 -8.02 -13.35 -15.02
CA THR A 219 -7.48 -12.46 -13.98
C THR A 219 -6.75 -11.26 -14.57
N ALA A 220 -5.94 -11.42 -15.63
CA ALA A 220 -5.28 -10.31 -16.32
C ALA A 220 -6.28 -9.28 -16.89
N GLY A 221 -7.31 -9.77 -17.59
CA GLY A 221 -8.38 -8.94 -18.15
C GLY A 221 -9.19 -8.23 -17.07
N LEU A 222 -9.63 -8.96 -16.05
CA LEU A 222 -10.37 -8.36 -14.92
C LEU A 222 -9.51 -7.35 -14.15
N CYS A 223 -8.26 -7.69 -13.82
CA CYS A 223 -7.34 -6.76 -13.18
C CYS A 223 -7.23 -5.46 -13.98
N SER A 224 -7.03 -5.55 -15.30
CA SER A 224 -6.98 -4.40 -16.20
C SER A 224 -8.26 -3.56 -16.16
N VAL A 225 -9.43 -4.21 -16.09
CA VAL A 225 -10.74 -3.54 -15.99
C VAL A 225 -10.88 -2.81 -14.66
N TYR A 226 -10.59 -3.45 -13.53
CA TYR A 226 -10.75 -2.81 -12.22
C TYR A 226 -9.73 -1.68 -12.02
N VAL A 227 -8.46 -1.90 -12.36
CA VAL A 227 -7.41 -0.88 -12.17
C VAL A 227 -7.63 0.34 -13.06
N SER A 228 -8.04 0.15 -14.31
CA SER A 228 -8.32 1.27 -15.22
C SER A 228 -9.62 1.99 -14.86
N ALA A 229 -10.64 1.26 -14.38
CA ALA A 229 -11.84 1.87 -13.82
C ALA A 229 -11.52 2.74 -12.58
N ASP A 230 -10.57 2.32 -11.74
CA ASP A 230 -10.12 3.10 -10.60
C ASP A 230 -9.38 4.38 -11.02
N ALA A 231 -8.43 4.28 -11.97
CA ALA A 231 -7.72 5.45 -12.53
C ALA A 231 -8.66 6.47 -13.18
N LEU A 232 -9.73 6.00 -13.84
CA LEU A 232 -10.75 6.84 -14.46
C LEU A 232 -11.83 7.27 -13.47
N ASP A 233 -11.76 6.78 -12.23
CA ASP A 233 -12.70 7.05 -11.16
C ASP A 233 -14.15 6.75 -11.58
N LEU A 234 -14.26 5.61 -12.26
CA LEU A 234 -15.46 4.86 -12.65
C LEU A 234 -15.69 3.65 -11.74
N SER A 235 -14.87 3.49 -10.70
CA SER A 235 -15.05 2.47 -9.66
C SER A 235 -16.24 2.80 -8.75
N ASN A 236 -16.80 1.78 -8.11
CA ASN A 236 -17.96 1.93 -7.22
C ASN A 236 -17.64 2.63 -5.89
N ARG A 237 -16.36 2.99 -5.65
CA ARG A 237 -15.88 3.67 -4.44
C ARG A 237 -16.57 5.02 -4.17
N ARG A 238 -16.83 5.81 -5.21
CA ARG A 238 -17.27 7.21 -5.08
C ARG A 238 -18.75 7.35 -4.70
N SER A 239 -19.58 6.37 -5.05
CA SER A 239 -21.03 6.38 -4.75
C SER A 239 -21.33 6.27 -3.25
N LYS A 240 -20.44 5.66 -2.46
CA LYS A 240 -20.66 5.46 -1.01
C LYS A 240 -20.26 6.66 -0.15
N VAL A 241 -19.22 7.41 -0.54
CA VAL A 241 -18.75 8.59 0.23
C VAL A 241 -19.67 9.80 0.04
N ALA A 242 -20.18 10.01 -1.18
CA ALA A 242 -21.04 11.16 -1.49
C ALA A 242 -22.39 11.17 -0.74
N ASN A 243 -22.90 9.99 -0.34
CA ASN A 243 -24.19 9.88 0.35
C ASN A 243 -24.14 10.26 1.84
N ASN A 244 -22.95 10.49 2.42
CA ASN A 244 -22.77 10.80 3.84
C ASN A 244 -22.26 12.23 4.11
N LEU A 245 -22.20 13.10 3.09
CA LEU A 245 -21.80 14.51 3.27
C LEU A 245 -23.05 15.37 3.50
N PRO A 246 -23.13 16.16 4.59
CA PRO A 246 -24.18 17.17 4.78
C PRO A 246 -24.23 18.16 3.61
N ALA A 247 -25.42 18.66 3.29
CA ALA A 247 -25.68 19.49 2.11
C ALA A 247 -24.86 20.80 2.07
N GLU A 248 -24.28 21.22 3.21
CA GLU A 248 -23.45 22.41 3.34
C GLU A 248 -22.00 22.22 2.86
N PHE A 249 -21.53 20.98 2.64
CA PHE A 249 -20.17 20.71 2.16
C PHE A 249 -20.14 20.66 0.62
N ILE A 250 -19.85 21.81 0.00
CA ILE A 250 -19.53 21.86 -1.43
C ILE A 250 -18.07 21.40 -1.62
N GLU A 251 -17.86 20.30 -2.36
CA GLU A 251 -16.52 19.88 -2.80
C GLU A 251 -15.93 20.96 -3.74
N VAL A 252 -15.17 21.91 -3.20
CA VAL A 252 -14.39 22.86 -4.00
C VAL A 252 -13.04 22.23 -4.33
N THR A 253 -13.02 21.27 -5.25
CA THR A 253 -11.80 20.83 -5.92
C THR A 253 -11.66 21.57 -7.24
N GLN A 254 -10.84 22.63 -7.26
CA GLN A 254 -10.12 23.01 -8.48
C GLN A 254 -9.03 21.95 -8.74
N ASP A 255 -9.42 20.71 -9.06
CA ASP A 255 -8.47 19.75 -9.61
C ASP A 255 -8.18 20.21 -11.06
N PRO A 256 -6.94 20.61 -11.40
CA PRO A 256 -6.60 21.01 -12.76
C PRO A 256 -6.85 19.90 -13.79
N ARG A 257 -7.00 18.64 -13.34
CA ARG A 257 -7.32 17.46 -14.18
C ARG A 257 -8.81 17.20 -14.29
N ARG A 258 -9.69 18.02 -13.71
CA ARG A 258 -11.15 17.78 -13.71
C ARG A 258 -11.72 17.66 -15.12
N GLU A 259 -11.27 18.52 -16.04
CA GLU A 259 -11.73 18.50 -17.43
C GLU A 259 -11.26 17.24 -18.16
N SER A 260 -9.97 16.90 -18.09
CA SER A 260 -9.42 15.70 -18.71
C SER A 260 -10.05 14.43 -18.14
N MET A 261 -10.31 14.41 -16.83
CA MET A 261 -11.02 13.33 -16.16
C MET A 261 -12.46 13.19 -16.63
N THR A 262 -13.24 14.28 -16.71
CA THR A 262 -14.62 14.25 -17.24
C THR A 262 -14.65 13.74 -18.68
N LYS A 263 -13.73 14.23 -19.53
CA LYS A 263 -13.61 13.79 -20.92
C LYS A 263 -13.30 12.29 -21.00
N ALA A 264 -12.27 11.82 -20.29
CA ALA A 264 -11.85 10.43 -20.32
C ALA A 264 -12.96 9.48 -19.80
N ARG A 265 -13.69 9.86 -18.73
CA ARG A 265 -14.87 9.12 -18.26
C ARG A 265 -15.95 8.98 -19.31
N GLY A 266 -16.18 10.02 -20.10
CA GLY A 266 -17.16 10.02 -21.19
C GLY A 266 -16.81 9.06 -22.34
N LEU A 267 -15.56 8.61 -22.44
CA LEU A 267 -15.11 7.66 -23.46
C LEU A 267 -15.42 6.20 -23.11
N VAL A 268 -15.76 5.89 -21.86
CA VAL A 268 -16.02 4.52 -21.39
C VAL A 268 -17.51 4.33 -21.09
N ASP A 269 -18.10 3.29 -21.68
CA ASP A 269 -19.47 2.92 -21.44
C ASP A 269 -19.61 2.21 -20.07
N ARG A 270 -20.28 2.87 -19.12
CA ARG A 270 -20.43 2.37 -17.75
C ARG A 270 -21.24 1.08 -17.64
N GLN A 271 -22.26 0.92 -18.48
CA GLN A 271 -23.10 -0.28 -18.45
C GLN A 271 -22.32 -1.47 -19.00
N ALA A 272 -21.58 -1.27 -20.09
CA ALA A 272 -20.70 -2.29 -20.63
C ALA A 272 -19.56 -2.63 -19.66
N LEU A 273 -18.97 -1.64 -18.98
CA LEU A 273 -17.96 -1.85 -17.93
C LEU A 273 -18.50 -2.73 -16.79
N HIS A 274 -19.71 -2.42 -16.29
CA HIS A 274 -20.37 -3.21 -15.26
C HIS A 274 -20.64 -4.65 -15.73
N SER A 275 -21.16 -4.81 -16.96
CA SER A 275 -21.40 -6.13 -17.56
C SER A 275 -20.11 -6.96 -17.66
N VAL A 276 -19.00 -6.35 -18.10
CA VAL A 276 -17.70 -7.04 -18.20
C VAL A 276 -17.22 -7.52 -16.84
N LYS A 277 -17.27 -6.66 -15.81
CA LYS A 277 -16.94 -7.04 -14.42
C LYS A 277 -17.81 -8.21 -13.94
N GLN A 278 -19.12 -8.11 -14.11
CA GLN A 278 -20.07 -9.14 -13.66
C GLN A 278 -19.81 -10.49 -14.32
N MET A 279 -19.72 -10.53 -15.65
CA MET A 279 -19.51 -11.76 -16.41
C MET A 279 -18.16 -12.41 -16.07
N GLY A 280 -17.09 -11.61 -15.97
CA GLY A 280 -15.78 -12.15 -15.65
C GLY A 280 -15.67 -12.64 -14.21
N ASN A 281 -16.27 -11.92 -13.24
CA ASN A 281 -16.36 -12.40 -11.86
C ASN A 281 -17.09 -13.75 -11.77
N GLN A 282 -18.22 -13.89 -12.48
CA GLN A 282 -18.97 -15.15 -12.54
C GLN A 282 -18.15 -16.28 -13.17
N TRP A 283 -17.44 -15.99 -14.26
CA TRP A 283 -16.54 -16.95 -14.89
C TRP A 283 -15.44 -17.39 -13.93
N MET A 284 -14.80 -16.45 -13.21
CA MET A 284 -13.75 -16.74 -12.23
C MET A 284 -14.27 -17.61 -11.08
N HIS A 285 -15.46 -17.30 -10.55
CA HIS A 285 -16.09 -18.11 -9.50
C HIS A 285 -16.25 -19.59 -9.92
N GLN A 286 -16.48 -19.87 -11.21
CA GLN A 286 -16.69 -21.22 -11.73
C GLN A 286 -15.39 -21.93 -12.13
N ASN A 287 -14.35 -21.18 -12.53
CA ASN A 287 -13.20 -21.73 -13.24
C ASN A 287 -11.84 -21.49 -12.55
N ALA A 288 -11.77 -20.72 -11.47
CA ALA A 288 -10.52 -20.40 -10.77
C ALA A 288 -9.93 -21.60 -10.01
N LYS A 289 -9.22 -22.47 -10.71
CA LYS A 289 -8.48 -23.60 -10.13
C LYS A 289 -6.97 -23.39 -10.30
N VAL A 290 -6.22 -23.55 -9.22
CA VAL A 290 -4.75 -23.39 -9.23
C VAL A 290 -4.10 -24.62 -9.86
N ASP A 291 -4.51 -25.82 -9.44
CA ASP A 291 -4.00 -27.08 -9.98
C ASP A 291 -4.37 -27.27 -11.45
N GLY A 292 -3.39 -27.71 -12.24
CA GLY A 292 -3.56 -27.94 -13.68
C GLY A 292 -3.59 -26.66 -14.53
N THR A 293 -3.47 -25.48 -13.92
CA THR A 293 -3.36 -24.22 -14.66
C THR A 293 -1.92 -24.00 -15.13
N ARG A 294 -1.76 -23.68 -16.42
CA ARG A 294 -0.50 -23.25 -17.01
C ARG A 294 -0.04 -21.93 -16.40
N TRP A 295 1.25 -21.82 -16.05
CA TRP A 295 1.82 -20.70 -15.31
C TRP A 295 1.11 -20.48 -13.96
N PRO A 296 1.13 -21.49 -13.05
CA PRO A 296 0.33 -21.47 -11.83
C PRO A 296 0.74 -20.35 -10.85
N LEU A 297 2.03 -20.02 -10.74
CA LEU A 297 2.51 -18.98 -9.82
C LEU A 297 2.23 -17.59 -10.39
N TYR A 298 2.36 -17.43 -11.71
CA TYR A 298 1.89 -16.23 -12.40
C TYR A 298 0.38 -16.04 -12.22
N PHE A 299 -0.41 -17.12 -12.37
CA PHE A 299 -1.85 -17.10 -12.14
C PHE A 299 -2.19 -16.63 -10.73
N LEU A 300 -1.53 -17.19 -9.71
CA LEU A 300 -1.75 -16.79 -8.32
C LEU A 300 -1.47 -15.30 -8.12
N TYR A 301 -0.33 -14.79 -8.60
CA TYR A 301 -0.05 -13.36 -8.46
C TYR A 301 -1.02 -12.47 -9.27
N ALA A 302 -1.48 -12.92 -10.44
CA ALA A 302 -2.54 -12.23 -11.19
C ALA A 302 -3.89 -12.27 -10.45
N LEU A 303 -4.20 -13.36 -9.76
CA LEU A 303 -5.39 -13.52 -8.93
C LEU A 303 -5.34 -12.57 -7.74
N GLU A 304 -4.21 -12.45 -7.04
CA GLU A 304 -4.05 -11.50 -5.94
C GLU A 304 -4.27 -10.06 -6.40
N ARG A 305 -3.67 -9.66 -7.53
CA ARG A 305 -3.87 -8.34 -8.14
C ARG A 305 -5.34 -8.07 -8.46
N PHE A 306 -6.00 -9.00 -9.15
CA PHE A 306 -7.42 -8.90 -9.47
C PHE A 306 -8.26 -8.74 -8.20
N GLN A 307 -8.04 -9.58 -7.19
CA GLN A 307 -8.82 -9.55 -5.96
C GLN A 307 -8.58 -8.26 -5.17
N ALA A 308 -7.34 -7.77 -5.07
CA ALA A 308 -7.03 -6.52 -4.39
C ALA A 308 -7.78 -5.31 -5.00
N PHE A 309 -7.84 -5.21 -6.33
CA PHE A 309 -8.60 -4.15 -7.00
C PHE A 309 -10.12 -4.36 -6.95
N LYS A 310 -10.60 -5.60 -6.92
CA LYS A 310 -12.03 -5.91 -6.69
C LYS A 310 -12.45 -5.50 -5.28
N GLU A 311 -11.64 -5.81 -4.27
CA GLU A 311 -11.86 -5.41 -2.88
C GLU A 311 -11.91 -3.88 -2.76
N LEU A 312 -11.00 -3.15 -3.44
CA LEU A 312 -11.02 -1.69 -3.52
C LEU A 312 -12.33 -1.16 -4.15
N ASP A 313 -12.78 -1.77 -5.26
CA ASP A 313 -14.02 -1.37 -5.94
C ASP A 313 -15.27 -1.63 -5.09
N GLU A 314 -15.30 -2.76 -4.38
CA GLU A 314 -16.44 -3.18 -3.56
C GLU A 314 -16.44 -2.53 -2.16
N GLY A 315 -15.28 -2.13 -1.65
CA GLY A 315 -15.08 -1.59 -0.30
C GLY A 315 -15.46 -2.57 0.81
N ARG A 316 -15.30 -3.88 0.55
CA ARG A 316 -15.65 -4.97 1.48
C ARG A 316 -14.65 -6.12 1.30
N PRO A 317 -13.42 -6.01 1.83
CA PRO A 317 -12.48 -7.11 1.79
C PRO A 317 -13.04 -8.32 2.54
N ASP A 318 -12.90 -9.51 1.95
CA ASP A 318 -13.21 -10.78 2.62
C ASP A 318 -12.11 -11.05 3.67
N PRO A 319 -12.42 -11.14 4.97
CA PRO A 319 -11.43 -11.40 6.00
C PRO A 319 -10.86 -12.82 5.94
N ASP A 320 -11.54 -13.77 5.28
CA ASP A 320 -11.08 -15.15 5.10
C ASP A 320 -11.21 -15.62 3.64
N PRO A 321 -10.39 -15.06 2.73
CA PRO A 321 -10.50 -15.35 1.32
C PRO A 321 -10.06 -16.78 1.01
N LYS A 322 -11.01 -17.65 0.68
CA LYS A 322 -10.74 -19.07 0.32
C LYS A 322 -9.69 -19.23 -0.79
N TRP A 323 -9.64 -18.29 -1.73
CA TRP A 323 -8.68 -18.30 -2.82
C TRP A 323 -7.23 -18.08 -2.32
N TYR A 324 -7.05 -17.30 -1.24
CA TYR A 324 -5.75 -17.05 -0.64
C TYR A 324 -5.24 -18.28 0.10
N ALA A 325 -6.10 -18.91 0.92
CA ALA A 325 -5.78 -20.16 1.59
C ALA A 325 -5.43 -21.28 0.59
N ALA A 326 -6.19 -21.41 -0.50
CA ALA A 326 -5.90 -22.38 -1.55
C ALA A 326 -4.56 -22.12 -2.26
N GLY A 327 -4.24 -20.86 -2.55
CA GLY A 327 -2.95 -20.49 -3.15
C GLY A 327 -1.77 -20.71 -2.20
N PHE A 328 -1.95 -20.45 -0.89
CA PHE A 328 -0.93 -20.76 0.11
C PHE A 328 -0.62 -22.25 0.17
N GLU A 329 -1.64 -23.11 0.28
CA GLU A 329 -1.42 -24.56 0.34
C GLU A 329 -0.76 -25.08 -0.94
N TYR A 330 -1.12 -24.54 -2.10
CA TYR A 330 -0.43 -24.84 -3.35
C TYR A 330 1.06 -24.46 -3.28
N ILE A 331 1.39 -23.20 -2.96
CA ILE A 331 2.78 -22.72 -2.90
C ILE A 331 3.60 -23.52 -1.89
N LYS A 332 3.05 -23.77 -0.71
CA LYS A 332 3.67 -24.56 0.36
C LYS A 332 3.98 -25.99 -0.11
N SER A 333 3.06 -26.63 -0.84
CA SER A 333 3.27 -27.97 -1.40
C SER A 333 4.37 -28.04 -2.47
N LYS A 334 4.74 -26.89 -3.05
CA LYS A 334 5.75 -26.75 -4.11
C LYS A 334 7.08 -26.17 -3.63
N GLN A 335 7.22 -25.87 -2.34
CA GLN A 335 8.46 -25.31 -1.80
C GLN A 335 9.54 -26.39 -1.68
N ASN A 336 10.69 -26.14 -2.32
CA ASN A 336 11.89 -26.96 -2.24
C ASN A 336 12.67 -26.66 -0.94
N GLY A 337 13.57 -27.57 -0.55
CA GLY A 337 14.38 -27.42 0.67
C GLY A 337 15.32 -26.19 0.69
N ASN A 338 15.68 -25.65 -0.48
CA ASN A 338 16.46 -24.41 -0.61
C ASN A 338 15.59 -23.13 -0.50
N GLY A 339 14.27 -23.25 -0.33
CA GLY A 339 13.32 -22.14 -0.24
C GLY A 339 12.64 -21.77 -1.57
N SER A 340 13.21 -22.15 -2.72
CA SER A 340 12.59 -21.92 -4.04
C SER A 340 11.24 -22.61 -4.16
N ILE A 341 10.34 -22.05 -4.99
CA ILE A 341 9.06 -22.66 -5.33
C ILE A 341 9.17 -23.28 -6.72
N GLN A 342 8.76 -24.55 -6.86
CA GLN A 342 8.76 -25.24 -8.14
C GLN A 342 7.89 -24.48 -9.17
N ALA A 343 8.52 -24.05 -10.26
CA ALA A 343 7.92 -23.18 -11.26
C ALA A 343 8.32 -23.64 -12.68
N PRO A 344 7.75 -24.76 -13.16
CA PRO A 344 8.20 -25.40 -14.41
C PRO A 344 7.94 -24.53 -15.65
N ASP A 345 6.89 -23.71 -15.62
CA ASP A 345 6.58 -22.81 -16.73
C ASP A 345 7.37 -21.49 -16.57
N GLU A 346 7.30 -20.85 -15.40
CA GLU A 346 7.84 -19.50 -15.14
C GLU A 346 9.37 -19.41 -15.06
N GLY A 347 10.03 -20.51 -14.68
CA GLY A 347 11.40 -20.51 -14.18
C GLY A 347 11.46 -20.18 -12.69
N GLU A 348 12.31 -20.91 -11.94
CA GLU A 348 12.29 -20.90 -10.47
C GLU A 348 12.44 -19.51 -9.83
N PRO A 349 13.34 -18.60 -10.26
CA PRO A 349 13.46 -17.28 -9.64
C PRO A 349 12.21 -16.41 -9.82
N VAL A 350 11.65 -16.36 -11.03
CA VAL A 350 10.47 -15.54 -11.33
C VAL A 350 9.22 -16.15 -10.70
N GLY A 351 9.06 -17.46 -10.77
CA GLY A 351 7.96 -18.16 -10.11
C GLY A 351 7.99 -17.97 -8.60
N THR A 352 9.17 -18.07 -7.98
CA THR A 352 9.33 -17.80 -6.54
C THR A 352 9.00 -16.34 -6.20
N ALA A 353 9.38 -15.38 -7.04
CA ALA A 353 9.00 -13.98 -6.86
C ALA A 353 7.48 -13.76 -6.91
N PHE A 354 6.79 -14.39 -7.88
CA PHE A 354 5.32 -14.36 -7.92
C PHE A 354 4.67 -14.98 -6.69
N ALA A 355 5.21 -16.10 -6.19
CA ALA A 355 4.74 -16.73 -4.98
C ALA A 355 4.89 -15.82 -3.75
N VAL A 356 6.04 -15.16 -3.60
CA VAL A 356 6.25 -14.18 -2.52
C VAL A 356 5.24 -13.04 -2.63
N LEU A 357 5.10 -12.42 -3.81
CA LEU A 357 4.18 -11.30 -4.03
C LEU A 357 2.71 -11.66 -3.76
N PHE A 358 2.30 -12.89 -4.08
CA PHE A 358 0.99 -13.43 -3.71
C PHE A 358 0.83 -13.54 -2.19
N LEU A 359 1.77 -14.19 -1.51
CA LEU A 359 1.70 -14.46 -0.08
C LEU A 359 1.76 -13.19 0.77
N VAL A 360 2.55 -12.19 0.36
CA VAL A 360 2.61 -10.91 1.09
C VAL A 360 1.47 -9.97 0.72
N ARG A 361 0.56 -10.38 -0.17
CA ARG A 361 -0.52 -9.52 -0.69
C ARG A 361 0.02 -8.19 -1.23
N GLY A 362 1.08 -8.28 -2.04
CA GLY A 362 1.89 -7.12 -2.41
C GLY A 362 1.11 -6.01 -3.13
N THR A 363 0.07 -6.36 -3.88
CA THR A 363 -0.80 -5.37 -4.54
C THR A 363 -1.75 -4.71 -3.56
N GLN A 364 -2.29 -5.46 -2.60
CA GLN A 364 -3.08 -4.88 -1.52
C GLN A 364 -2.26 -3.84 -0.73
N GLU A 365 -1.00 -4.15 -0.43
CA GLU A 365 -0.08 -3.20 0.22
C GLU A 365 0.16 -1.94 -0.64
N THR A 366 0.39 -2.11 -1.95
CA THR A 366 0.50 -0.99 -2.91
C THR A 366 -0.76 -0.12 -2.90
N ILE A 367 -1.96 -0.73 -2.96
CA ILE A 367 -3.22 0.01 -2.94
C ILE A 367 -3.36 0.78 -1.61
N LYS A 368 -3.07 0.16 -0.46
CA LYS A 368 -3.10 0.83 0.85
C LYS A 368 -2.16 2.05 0.91
N LYS A 369 -0.98 1.95 0.29
CA LYS A 369 0.02 3.04 0.24
C LYS A 369 -0.44 4.23 -0.63
N HIS A 370 -1.14 3.97 -1.73
CA HIS A 370 -1.39 4.97 -2.77
C HIS A 370 -2.85 5.44 -2.85
N VAL A 371 -3.81 4.56 -2.57
CA VAL A 371 -5.25 4.87 -2.67
C VAL A 371 -5.77 5.27 -1.31
N ARG A 372 -6.05 6.57 -1.18
CA ARG A 372 -6.63 7.19 0.02
C ARG A 372 -7.80 6.38 0.59
N THR A 373 -8.76 5.95 -0.23
CA THR A 373 -10.02 5.34 0.27
C THR A 373 -9.99 3.84 0.56
N PHE A 374 -8.83 3.18 0.66
CA PHE A 374 -8.81 1.76 1.05
C PHE A 374 -9.32 1.54 2.49
N ASP A 375 -9.28 2.58 3.33
CA ASP A 375 -10.01 2.69 4.59
C ASP A 375 -11.00 3.88 4.53
N ASN A 376 -12.29 3.60 4.73
CA ASN A 376 -13.41 4.54 4.98
C ASN A 376 -13.20 6.06 4.71
N GLY A 377 -13.19 6.43 3.41
CA GLY A 377 -13.63 7.76 2.93
C GLY A 377 -12.82 8.98 3.39
N LEU A 378 -11.73 9.32 2.69
CA LEU A 378 -10.84 10.43 3.09
C LEU A 378 -11.16 11.79 2.47
N LEU A 379 -11.09 12.86 3.29
CA LEU A 379 -11.10 14.26 2.87
C LEU A 379 -9.68 14.76 2.49
N ALA A 380 -9.62 15.97 1.91
CA ALA A 380 -8.40 16.63 1.45
C ALA A 380 -7.32 16.66 2.56
N GLY A 381 -6.22 15.97 2.31
CA GLY A 381 -5.20 15.65 3.32
C GLY A 381 -4.92 14.15 3.42
N GLY A 382 -5.84 13.33 2.91
CA GLY A 382 -5.63 11.89 2.85
C GLY A 382 -5.84 11.19 4.20
N ARG A 383 -6.88 11.55 4.96
CA ARG A 383 -7.46 10.74 6.06
C ARG A 383 -8.98 10.73 6.06
N GLY A 384 -9.53 9.59 6.50
CA GLY A 384 -10.93 9.19 6.54
C GLY A 384 -11.77 10.08 7.44
N LEU A 385 -13.09 10.04 7.30
CA LEU A 385 -13.96 10.51 8.38
C LEU A 385 -13.91 9.48 9.53
N PRO A 386 -13.72 9.92 10.79
CA PRO A 386 -13.82 9.05 11.96
C PRO A 386 -15.16 8.28 12.00
N GLU A 387 -15.18 7.08 12.55
CA GLU A 387 -16.39 6.24 12.64
C GLU A 387 -17.52 6.88 13.46
N ASP A 388 -17.16 7.76 14.40
CA ASP A 388 -18.08 8.57 15.19
C ASP A 388 -17.85 10.07 14.88
N LEU A 389 -18.90 10.75 14.41
CA LEU A 389 -18.88 12.17 14.06
C LEU A 389 -19.65 13.02 15.08
N ALA A 390 -20.17 12.43 16.16
CA ALA A 390 -21.02 13.14 17.13
C ALA A 390 -20.31 14.31 17.83
N GLU A 391 -18.97 14.26 17.89
CA GLU A 391 -18.11 15.27 18.54
C GLU A 391 -16.97 15.73 17.60
N ALA A 392 -17.17 15.69 16.28
CA ALA A 392 -16.16 16.13 15.34
C ALA A 392 -16.08 17.67 15.27
N GLU A 393 -14.87 18.23 15.41
CA GLU A 393 -14.61 19.67 15.26
C GLU A 393 -13.74 19.96 14.03
N LEU A 394 -13.98 21.11 13.40
CA LEU A 394 -13.14 21.64 12.32
C LEU A 394 -12.08 22.57 12.90
N ARG A 395 -10.81 22.17 12.87
CA ARG A 395 -9.66 23.01 13.27
C ARG A 395 -8.65 23.07 12.13
N ASP A 396 -8.27 24.28 11.71
CA ASP A 396 -7.30 24.53 10.63
C ASP A 396 -7.58 23.75 9.33
N GLY A 397 -8.85 23.60 8.96
CA GLY A 397 -9.25 22.89 7.73
C GLY A 397 -9.18 21.37 7.82
N LYS A 398 -8.94 20.80 9.02
CA LYS A 398 -8.99 19.37 9.31
C LYS A 398 -10.20 19.04 10.18
N VAL A 399 -10.88 17.93 9.88
CA VAL A 399 -11.92 17.36 10.75
C VAL A 399 -11.21 16.44 11.74
N ILE A 400 -11.28 16.75 13.03
CA ILE A 400 -10.72 15.94 14.10
C ILE A 400 -11.85 15.43 14.99
N ASN A 401 -11.80 14.15 15.39
CA ASN A 401 -12.61 13.67 16.50
C ASN A 401 -11.88 14.06 17.79
N VAL A 402 -12.57 14.78 18.68
CA VAL A 402 -11.99 15.27 19.94
C VAL A 402 -11.43 14.12 20.80
N LYS A 403 -11.93 12.88 20.62
CA LYS A 403 -11.46 11.68 21.33
C LYS A 403 -10.12 11.10 20.84
N ASP A 404 -9.66 11.48 19.65
CA ASP A 404 -8.40 10.99 19.04
C ASP A 404 -7.20 11.89 19.35
N VAL A 405 -7.42 13.07 19.94
CA VAL A 405 -6.34 13.86 20.54
C VAL A 405 -5.99 13.18 21.86
N PRO A 406 -4.75 12.68 22.05
CA PRO A 406 -4.38 12.15 23.35
C PRO A 406 -4.50 13.27 24.37
N GLU A 407 -5.34 13.07 25.40
CA GLU A 407 -5.33 13.91 26.58
C GLU A 407 -3.89 14.04 27.09
N THR A 408 -3.53 15.22 27.61
CA THR A 408 -2.13 15.54 27.98
C THR A 408 -1.48 14.45 28.83
N ASP A 409 -2.25 13.84 29.74
CA ASP A 409 -1.79 12.76 30.62
C ASP A 409 -1.46 11.48 29.85
N ARG A 410 -2.33 11.07 28.91
CA ARG A 410 -2.09 9.90 28.06
C ARG A 410 -0.89 10.09 27.15
N PHE A 411 -0.67 11.30 26.63
CA PHE A 411 0.54 11.60 25.86
C PHE A 411 1.79 11.49 26.73
N LEU A 412 1.77 12.04 27.94
CA LEU A 412 2.90 11.93 28.85
C LEU A 412 3.18 10.48 29.26
N GLU A 413 2.15 9.64 29.37
CA GLU A 413 2.31 8.19 29.57
C GLU A 413 2.96 7.50 28.37
N LEU A 414 2.50 7.76 27.15
CA LEU A 414 3.10 7.22 25.92
C LEU A 414 4.56 7.67 25.76
N LEU A 415 4.83 8.95 26.07
CA LEU A 415 6.18 9.50 26.04
C LEU A 415 7.07 8.85 27.11
N LYS A 416 6.53 8.52 28.28
CA LYS A 416 7.25 7.82 29.36
C LYS A 416 7.52 6.36 28.99
N SER A 417 6.52 5.63 28.46
CA SER A 417 6.61 4.19 28.17
C SER A 417 7.64 3.89 27.08
N ASP A 418 7.69 4.72 26.04
CA ASP A 418 8.67 4.62 24.94
C ASP A 418 8.81 3.19 24.37
N ASP A 419 7.68 2.51 24.24
CA ASP A 419 7.53 1.08 23.92
C ASP A 419 7.14 0.84 22.45
N GLY A 420 7.34 1.83 21.57
CA GLY A 420 6.96 1.80 20.15
C GLY A 420 5.53 2.27 19.87
N SER A 421 4.70 2.49 20.90
CA SER A 421 3.35 3.05 20.74
C SER A 421 3.30 4.43 20.06
N LEU A 422 4.41 5.18 20.12
CA LEU A 422 4.57 6.49 19.49
C LEU A 422 4.87 6.42 17.99
N ASP A 423 5.26 5.25 17.44
CA ASP A 423 5.69 5.13 16.04
C ASP A 423 4.56 5.51 15.07
N ASN A 424 3.31 5.20 15.43
CA ASN A 424 2.12 5.57 14.66
C ASN A 424 1.79 7.08 14.69
N LEU A 425 2.36 7.82 15.65
CA LEU A 425 2.12 9.25 15.83
C LEU A 425 3.18 10.12 15.14
N VAL A 426 4.33 9.56 14.77
CA VAL A 426 5.41 10.27 14.07
C VAL A 426 4.95 10.85 12.74
N ASP A 427 4.07 10.14 12.02
CA ASP A 427 3.52 10.59 10.73
C ASP A 427 2.23 11.42 10.88
N THR A 428 1.80 11.70 12.11
CA THR A 428 0.68 12.58 12.42
C THR A 428 1.23 13.93 12.91
N ASP A 429 0.86 15.03 12.24
CA ASP A 429 1.11 16.39 12.76
C ASP A 429 0.07 16.69 13.85
N VAL A 430 0.24 16.05 15.00
CA VAL A 430 -0.56 16.26 16.21
C VAL A 430 -0.14 17.60 16.80
N THR A 431 -1.08 18.54 16.91
CA THR A 431 -0.89 19.75 17.71
C THR A 431 -1.14 19.45 19.18
N PHE A 432 -0.13 19.65 20.01
CA PHE A 432 -0.19 19.38 21.44
C PHE A 432 -0.70 20.61 22.20
N ASP A 433 -1.93 20.51 22.70
CA ASP A 433 -2.46 21.48 23.65
C ASP A 433 -2.15 21.01 25.08
N MET A 434 -0.97 21.38 25.60
CA MET A 434 -0.66 21.16 27.01
C MET A 434 -1.42 22.20 27.85
N ASN A 435 -2.71 21.97 28.08
CA ASN A 435 -3.56 22.75 28.99
C ASN A 435 -3.18 22.54 30.48
N LEU A 436 -1.90 22.36 30.78
CA LEU A 436 -1.34 22.27 32.12
C LEU A 436 -0.84 23.65 32.57
N THR A 437 -1.03 24.00 33.83
CA THR A 437 -0.57 25.27 34.41
C THR A 437 0.30 25.04 35.64
N GLY A 438 1.16 26.02 35.96
CA GLY A 438 2.00 25.96 37.16
C GLY A 438 2.94 24.76 37.19
N THR A 439 2.99 24.07 38.32
CA THR A 439 3.95 22.98 38.61
C THR A 439 3.79 21.76 37.69
N GLU A 440 2.56 21.42 37.32
CA GLU A 440 2.27 20.25 36.46
C GLU A 440 2.86 20.42 35.07
N ARG A 441 2.77 21.65 34.52
CA ARG A 441 3.39 22.00 33.24
C ARG A 441 4.91 21.83 33.28
N GLU A 442 5.57 22.25 34.35
CA GLU A 442 7.02 22.13 34.46
C GLU A 442 7.47 20.67 34.60
N ILE A 443 6.74 19.85 35.36
CA ILE A 443 7.01 18.40 35.46
C ILE A 443 6.86 17.73 34.09
N ALA A 444 5.79 18.05 33.35
CA ALA A 444 5.55 17.55 32.02
C ALA A 444 6.67 17.94 31.04
N LEU A 445 7.04 19.22 31.00
CA LEU A 445 8.13 19.72 30.16
C LEU A 445 9.48 19.11 30.52
N GLN A 446 9.76 18.87 31.80
CA GLN A 446 10.97 18.20 32.23
C GLN A 446 11.04 16.76 31.70
N ALA A 447 9.92 16.03 31.73
CA ALA A 447 9.83 14.69 31.13
C ALA A 447 10.05 14.72 29.61
N VAL A 448 9.42 15.69 28.92
CA VAL A 448 9.59 15.93 27.47
C VAL A 448 11.05 16.20 27.12
N ARG A 449 11.70 17.14 27.82
CA ARG A 449 13.11 17.50 27.62
C ARG A 449 14.04 16.30 27.86
N GLY A 450 13.74 15.43 28.82
CA GLY A 450 14.51 14.22 29.12
C GLY A 450 14.59 13.25 27.95
N LYS A 451 13.51 13.14 27.16
CA LYS A 451 13.41 12.20 26.04
C LYS A 451 14.33 12.54 24.88
N LEU A 452 14.68 13.82 24.70
CA LEU A 452 15.65 14.23 23.68
C LEU A 452 17.03 13.58 23.84
N ARG A 453 17.41 13.15 25.06
CA ARG A 453 18.72 12.52 25.32
C ARG A 453 18.72 11.00 25.18
N GLN A 454 17.62 10.33 25.53
CA GLN A 454 17.60 8.87 25.74
C GLN A 454 16.36 8.18 25.15
N GLY A 455 15.44 8.92 24.52
CA GLY A 455 14.23 8.34 23.94
C GLY A 455 14.49 7.65 22.60
N SER A 456 13.56 6.78 22.20
CA SER A 456 13.50 6.26 20.82
C SER A 456 13.41 7.38 19.79
N TYR A 457 13.60 7.06 18.50
CA TYR A 457 13.40 8.01 17.41
C TYR A 457 12.03 8.71 17.52
N ALA A 458 10.97 7.94 17.70
CA ALA A 458 9.63 8.47 17.83
C ALA A 458 9.50 9.37 19.07
N ALA A 459 9.98 8.94 20.24
CA ALA A 459 9.94 9.76 21.43
C ALA A 459 10.72 11.08 21.30
N ARG A 460 11.89 11.07 20.65
CA ARG A 460 12.67 12.29 20.41
C ARG A 460 11.94 13.25 19.48
N LEU A 461 11.36 12.74 18.39
CA LEU A 461 10.62 13.56 17.44
C LEU A 461 9.36 14.18 18.08
N MET A 462 8.58 13.35 18.80
CA MET A 462 7.37 13.80 19.48
C MET A 462 7.67 14.82 20.59
N ALA A 463 8.80 14.67 21.30
CA ALA A 463 9.25 15.65 22.27
C ALA A 463 9.55 17.02 21.63
N ILE A 464 10.18 17.06 20.45
CA ILE A 464 10.45 18.32 19.74
C ILE A 464 9.13 19.01 19.34
N ARG A 465 8.15 18.25 18.83
CA ARG A 465 6.83 18.79 18.46
C ARG A 465 6.06 19.31 19.66
N ALA A 466 6.09 18.61 20.80
CA ALA A 466 5.50 19.10 22.04
C ALA A 466 6.14 20.44 22.49
N ILE A 467 7.47 20.57 22.38
CA ILE A 467 8.17 21.83 22.68
C ILE A 467 7.75 22.96 21.71
N ARG A 468 7.61 22.65 20.42
CA ARG A 468 7.15 23.59 19.38
C ARG A 468 5.78 24.18 19.71
N ASP A 469 4.83 23.31 20.03
CA ASP A 469 3.43 23.69 20.19
C ASP A 469 3.21 24.46 21.51
N THR A 470 3.93 24.06 22.55
CA THR A 470 3.93 24.72 23.87
C THR A 470 4.73 26.03 23.89
N LYS A 471 5.48 26.30 22.79
CA LYS A 471 6.32 27.48 22.59
C LYS A 471 7.26 27.71 23.78
N ASP A 472 7.75 26.62 24.37
CA ASP A 472 8.52 26.67 25.60
C ASP A 472 9.95 27.15 25.35
N PHE A 473 10.24 28.39 25.76
CA PHE A 473 11.52 29.03 25.50
C PHE A 473 12.68 28.45 26.35
N ASP A 474 12.37 27.85 27.49
CA ASP A 474 13.38 27.25 28.38
C ASP A 474 13.87 25.89 27.85
N SER A 475 13.20 25.31 26.84
CA SER A 475 13.64 24.12 26.13
C SER A 475 14.70 24.37 25.05
N VAL A 476 15.04 25.63 24.76
CA VAL A 476 16.04 25.98 23.72
C VAL A 476 17.38 25.26 23.87
N PRO A 477 17.99 25.13 25.08
CA PRO A 477 19.23 24.36 25.24
C PRO A 477 19.13 22.90 24.80
N TYR A 478 17.96 22.28 24.95
CA TYR A 478 17.71 20.90 24.55
C TYR A 478 17.49 20.76 23.04
N LEU A 479 16.84 21.74 22.42
CA LEU A 479 16.72 21.80 20.96
C LEU A 479 18.08 22.01 20.28
N ILE A 480 18.96 22.82 20.90
CA ILE A 480 20.35 22.99 20.43
C ILE A 480 21.12 21.66 20.53
N PHE A 481 20.92 20.90 21.61
CA PHE A 481 21.47 19.55 21.74
C PHE A 481 20.91 18.60 20.66
N ALA A 482 19.63 18.67 20.33
CA ALA A 482 19.03 17.84 19.28
C ALA A 482 19.59 18.11 17.87
N LEU A 483 20.29 19.24 17.64
CA LEU A 483 21.02 19.46 16.39
C LEU A 483 22.23 18.52 16.22
N SER A 484 22.75 17.92 17.30
CA SER A 484 23.79 16.89 17.25
C SER A 484 23.25 15.46 17.16
N ASP A 485 21.94 15.26 16.99
CA ASP A 485 21.35 13.91 16.87
C ASP A 485 21.93 13.14 15.67
N PRO A 486 22.18 11.82 15.83
CA PRO A 486 22.63 10.98 14.71
C PRO A 486 21.57 10.84 13.60
N ASP A 487 20.28 11.00 13.91
CA ASP A 487 19.20 10.91 12.94
C ASP A 487 18.97 12.28 12.26
N PRO A 488 19.14 12.41 10.93
CA PRO A 488 18.99 13.68 10.22
C PRO A 488 17.57 14.25 10.31
N ARG A 489 16.53 13.42 10.52
CA ARG A 489 15.15 13.88 10.65
C ARG A 489 14.94 14.64 11.95
N ILE A 490 15.56 14.18 13.04
CA ILE A 490 15.55 14.88 14.34
C ILE A 490 16.26 16.23 14.23
N VAL A 491 17.40 16.27 13.53
CA VAL A 491 18.16 17.49 13.29
C VAL A 491 17.35 18.54 12.52
N ILE A 492 16.60 18.12 11.49
CA ILE A 492 15.73 19.00 10.70
C ILE A 492 14.58 19.53 11.55
N GLU A 493 13.91 18.66 12.33
CA GLU A 493 12.79 19.08 13.19
C GLU A 493 13.27 20.05 14.28
N ALA A 494 14.40 19.77 14.93
CA ALA A 494 15.01 20.65 15.93
C ALA A 494 15.36 22.02 15.35
N ARG A 495 15.94 22.06 14.15
CA ARG A 495 16.24 23.30 13.42
C ARG A 495 14.98 24.12 13.17
N ASN A 496 13.93 23.49 12.67
CA ASN A 496 12.68 24.18 12.34
C ASN A 496 12.01 24.73 13.61
N THR A 497 11.98 23.94 14.67
CA THR A 497 11.44 24.35 15.97
C THR A 497 12.25 25.48 16.60
N LEU A 498 13.58 25.46 16.52
CA LEU A 498 14.43 26.58 16.97
C LEU A 498 14.09 27.87 16.23
N ARG A 499 13.94 27.83 14.90
CA ARG A 499 13.55 29.00 14.09
C ARG A 499 12.18 29.53 14.48
N PHE A 500 11.23 28.63 14.75
CA PHE A 500 9.87 28.97 15.15
C PHE A 500 9.81 29.64 16.53
N ILE A 501 10.33 28.97 17.57
CA ILE A 501 10.26 29.45 18.97
C ILE A 501 11.07 30.74 19.16
N SER A 502 12.24 30.84 18.50
CA SER A 502 13.07 32.06 18.57
C SER A 502 12.52 33.23 17.74
N ARG A 503 11.48 33.00 16.93
CA ARG A 503 10.99 33.93 15.90
C ARG A 503 12.07 34.39 14.91
N LYS A 504 13.17 33.63 14.79
CA LYS A 504 14.23 33.86 13.82
C LYS A 504 13.99 32.98 12.59
N ILE A 505 12.97 33.34 11.81
CA ILE A 505 12.61 32.59 10.60
C ILE A 505 13.83 32.47 9.67
N ASP A 506 14.70 33.47 9.56
CA ASP A 506 15.90 33.42 8.70
C ASP A 506 17.24 33.36 9.47
N GLY A 507 17.22 33.33 10.81
CA GLY A 507 18.32 33.88 11.61
C GLY A 507 19.51 32.97 11.95
N VAL A 508 19.46 31.67 11.67
CA VAL A 508 20.64 30.78 11.68
C VAL A 508 20.53 29.82 10.50
N GLN A 509 21.33 30.03 9.47
CA GLN A 509 21.34 29.17 8.29
C GLN A 509 22.02 27.85 8.60
N MET A 510 21.28 26.76 8.39
CA MET A 510 21.78 25.39 8.33
C MET A 510 21.04 24.73 7.16
N PRO A 511 21.70 24.14 6.16
CA PRO A 511 21.02 23.46 5.06
C PRO A 511 20.26 22.22 5.57
N LEU A 512 19.36 21.67 4.74
CA LEU A 512 18.60 20.46 5.11
C LEU A 512 19.49 19.23 5.30
N ASN A 513 20.61 19.17 4.58
CA ASN A 513 21.65 18.14 4.71
C ASN A 513 22.98 18.79 5.11
N PRO A 514 23.17 19.17 6.38
CA PRO A 514 24.37 19.86 6.81
C PRO A 514 25.55 18.89 6.95
N THR A 515 26.70 19.30 6.43
CA THR A 515 27.98 18.68 6.76
C THR A 515 28.28 18.83 8.26
N PRO A 516 29.15 17.98 8.85
CA PRO A 516 29.51 18.11 10.27
C PRO A 516 30.00 19.53 10.66
N PRO A 517 30.87 20.21 9.88
CA PRO A 517 31.29 21.58 10.19
C PRO A 517 30.14 22.60 10.14
N GLU A 518 29.20 22.47 9.19
CA GLU A 518 28.03 23.36 9.11
C GLU A 518 27.09 23.16 10.30
N ARG A 519 26.94 21.92 10.77
CA ARG A 519 26.16 21.57 11.94
C ARG A 519 26.79 22.14 13.22
N GLU A 520 28.09 21.99 13.40
CA GLU A 520 28.84 22.57 14.53
C GLU A 520 28.74 24.10 14.55
N LEU A 521 28.86 24.73 13.37
CA LEU A 521 28.71 26.18 13.23
C LEU A 521 27.29 26.64 13.61
N ALA A 522 26.25 25.91 13.18
CA ALA A 522 24.87 26.21 13.54
C ALA A 522 24.65 26.08 15.06
N ILE A 523 25.15 25.01 15.68
CA ILE A 523 25.11 24.80 17.14
C ILE A 523 25.79 25.97 17.87
N LYS A 524 27.00 26.35 17.44
CA LYS A 524 27.75 27.47 18.03
C LYS A 524 26.95 28.78 17.96
N LYS A 525 26.42 29.12 16.78
CA LYS A 525 25.60 30.33 16.57
C LYS A 525 24.34 30.35 17.43
N TRP A 526 23.64 29.22 17.56
CA TRP A 526 22.48 29.11 18.44
C TRP A 526 22.86 29.26 19.93
N LYS A 527 24.00 28.70 20.36
CA LYS A 527 24.50 28.88 21.74
C LYS A 527 24.85 30.33 22.05
N GLU A 528 25.56 30.99 21.13
CA GLU A 528 25.92 32.41 21.25
C GLU A 528 24.68 33.32 21.32
N TRP A 529 23.71 33.08 20.43
CA TRP A 529 22.44 33.80 20.47
C TRP A 529 21.68 33.57 21.78
N TYR A 530 21.56 32.33 22.25
CA TYR A 530 20.81 32.08 23.48
C TYR A 530 21.51 32.71 24.69
N ARG A 531 22.85 32.69 24.73
CA ARG A 531 23.64 33.39 25.76
C ARG A 531 23.47 34.91 25.75
N SER A 532 23.24 35.52 24.58
CA SER A 532 22.99 36.97 24.54
C SER A 532 21.65 37.36 25.19
N LEU A 533 20.70 36.42 25.28
CA LEU A 533 19.43 36.59 25.96
C LEU A 533 19.45 36.08 27.41
N ARG A 534 20.24 35.05 27.68
CA ARG A 534 20.39 34.37 28.98
C ARG A 534 21.89 34.18 29.27
N PRO A 535 22.59 35.17 29.84
CA PRO A 535 24.05 35.10 30.06
C PRO A 535 24.49 33.86 30.87
N ASP A 536 23.66 33.43 31.82
CA ASP A 536 23.91 32.28 32.69
C ASP A 536 23.43 30.94 32.11
N ALA A 537 23.04 30.91 30.83
CA ALA A 537 22.53 29.71 30.18
C ALA A 537 23.57 28.57 30.18
N ARG A 538 23.12 27.41 30.69
CA ARG A 538 23.84 26.14 30.62
C ARG A 538 23.30 25.33 29.45
N PHE A 539 24.19 24.70 28.69
CA PHE A 539 23.83 23.84 27.57
C PHE A 539 23.98 22.38 27.93
N VAL A 540 23.11 21.54 27.37
CA VAL A 540 23.27 20.09 27.43
C VAL A 540 24.41 19.71 26.49
N GLU A 541 25.36 18.91 26.98
CA GLU A 541 26.47 18.39 26.18
C GLU A 541 26.06 17.08 25.46
N PRO A 542 26.57 16.83 24.23
CA PRO A 542 26.36 15.61 23.46
C PRO A 542 26.55 14.32 24.25
#